data_AF-A0A3D3X9H0-F1
#
_entry.id   AF-A0A3D3X9H0-F1
#
_cell.length_a   1.000
_cell.length_b   1.000
_cell.length_c   1.000
_cell.angle_alpha   90.00
_cell.angle_beta   90.00
_cell.angle_gamma   90.00
#
_symmetry.space_group_name_H-M   'P 1'
#
loop_
_entity.id
_entity.type
_entity.pdbx_description
1 polymer ?
#
loop_
_entity_poly.entity_id
_entity_poly.type
_entity_poly.pdbx_seq_one_letter_code
_entity_poly.pdbx_strand_id
1 'polypeptide(L)'
;MEAQRGLGWTLLQILRNLFTNPRSLQAGVIIFSGLILVDFLFRSLFPNFSTFLEEQGTEILWSEMDVGFAPILWLVFITLILGSLTIVISFAAEKVPKLIDLYMDHWPSLFFVWLTTALYIHALTIKLMAEMQMDVRSSLILNYNIFLPIFMIIGFPFILSILYSTKTGKVIDNLLESIHAIYLKLASIGPSEELNPKKRLKWQIHLFETTNQLIDLLVYVPYKEPKAQIIEGLGDQLIEYLKYKKDFPNSFFEVIDEIRE
;
A
#
# COMPACT_ATOMS: atom_id res chain seq x y z
N MET A 1 -22.70 -7.44 -19.70
CA MET A 1 -22.80 -5.97 -19.87
C MET A 1 -22.14 -5.32 -18.66
N GLU A 2 -20.82 -5.16 -18.68
CA GLU A 2 -20.13 -4.37 -17.65
C GLU A 2 -20.27 -2.90 -17.99
N ALA A 3 -21.06 -2.18 -17.18
CA ALA A 3 -21.09 -0.73 -17.24
C ALA A 3 -19.67 -0.20 -16.95
N GLN A 4 -19.16 0.68 -17.81
CA GLN A 4 -17.98 1.51 -17.54
C GLN A 4 -18.20 2.22 -16.19
N ARG A 5 -17.63 1.64 -15.13
CA ARG A 5 -17.63 2.22 -13.79
C ARG A 5 -16.70 3.43 -13.84
N GLY A 6 -17.27 4.62 -13.72
CA GLY A 6 -16.52 5.87 -13.76
C GLY A 6 -15.53 5.98 -12.59
N LEU A 7 -14.52 6.84 -12.77
CA LEU A 7 -13.43 7.09 -11.82
C LEU A 7 -13.91 7.35 -10.37
N GLY A 8 -15.06 8.03 -10.21
CA GLY A 8 -15.65 8.29 -8.89
C GLY A 8 -16.13 7.03 -8.15
N TRP A 9 -16.60 6.00 -8.87
CA TRP A 9 -17.03 4.75 -8.26
C TRP A 9 -15.84 3.95 -7.73
N THR A 10 -14.75 3.91 -8.50
CA THR A 10 -13.48 3.30 -8.10
C THR A 10 -12.88 3.99 -6.86
N LEU A 11 -12.93 5.33 -6.82
CA LEU A 11 -12.45 6.11 -5.68
C LEU A 11 -13.27 5.84 -4.40
N LEU A 12 -14.60 5.77 -4.52
CA LEU A 12 -15.47 5.39 -3.40
C LEU A 12 -15.18 4.00 -2.86
N GLN A 13 -14.91 3.03 -3.74
CA GLN A 13 -14.51 1.68 -3.31
C GLN A 13 -13.16 1.67 -2.60
N ILE A 14 -12.19 2.42 -3.12
CA ILE A 14 -10.87 2.58 -2.49
C ILE A 14 -11.02 3.16 -1.08
N LEU A 15 -11.78 4.25 -0.94
CA LEU A 15 -12.03 4.87 0.36
C LEU A 15 -12.75 3.92 1.31
N ARG A 16 -13.80 3.24 0.82
CA ARG A 16 -14.51 2.23 1.62
C ARG A 16 -13.53 1.17 2.11
N ASN A 17 -12.74 0.57 1.23
CA ASN A 17 -11.77 -0.45 1.61
C ASN A 17 -10.74 0.07 2.61
N LEU A 18 -10.24 1.30 2.44
CA LEU A 18 -9.33 1.93 3.39
C LEU A 18 -9.94 2.00 4.80
N PHE A 19 -11.23 2.33 4.92
CA PHE A 19 -11.91 2.48 6.21
C PHE A 19 -12.58 1.21 6.74
N THR A 20 -12.72 0.15 5.94
CA THR A 20 -13.37 -1.10 6.37
C THR A 20 -12.44 -2.30 6.43
N ASN A 21 -11.28 -2.28 5.75
CA ASN A 21 -10.33 -3.37 5.79
C ASN A 21 -9.65 -3.42 7.17
N PRO A 22 -9.74 -4.54 7.93
CA PRO A 22 -9.13 -4.65 9.25
C PRO A 22 -7.62 -4.38 9.26
N ARG A 23 -6.89 -4.76 8.20
CA ARG A 23 -5.45 -4.50 8.09
C ARG A 23 -5.15 -3.01 7.93
N SER A 24 -5.93 -2.33 7.10
CA SER A 24 -5.83 -0.89 6.95
C SER A 24 -6.10 -0.19 8.27
N LEU A 25 -7.19 -0.55 8.96
CA LEU A 25 -7.51 0.00 10.28
C LEU A 25 -6.40 -0.26 11.30
N GLN A 26 -5.81 -1.46 11.30
CA GLN A 26 -4.67 -1.79 12.16
C GLN A 26 -3.46 -0.89 11.87
N ALA A 27 -3.12 -0.70 10.59
CA ALA A 27 -2.05 0.22 10.19
C ALA A 27 -2.35 1.66 10.65
N GLY A 28 -3.59 2.11 10.49
CA GLY A 28 -4.05 3.41 10.99
C GLY A 28 -3.84 3.56 12.49
N VAL A 29 -4.35 2.62 13.30
CA VAL A 29 -4.19 2.63 14.75
C VAL A 29 -2.72 2.66 15.17
N ILE A 30 -1.85 1.87 14.52
CA ILE A 30 -0.41 1.87 14.80
C ILE A 30 0.19 3.25 14.54
N ILE A 31 -0.10 3.84 13.37
CA ILE A 31 0.43 5.15 12.98
C ILE A 31 -0.05 6.26 13.92
N PHE A 32 -1.36 6.35 14.18
CA PHE A 32 -1.90 7.38 15.06
C PHE A 32 -1.37 7.25 16.48
N SER A 33 -1.30 6.02 17.01
CA SER A 33 -0.74 5.77 18.35
C SER A 33 0.72 6.16 18.42
N GLY A 34 1.51 5.79 17.40
CA GLY A 34 2.93 6.15 17.31
C GLY A 34 3.13 7.66 17.21
N LEU A 35 2.34 8.34 16.39
CA LEU A 35 2.40 9.79 16.22
C LEU A 35 2.08 10.52 17.54
N ILE A 36 0.99 10.13 18.21
CA ILE A 36 0.61 10.71 19.51
C ILE A 36 1.73 10.48 20.54
N LEU A 37 2.29 9.27 20.58
CA LEU A 37 3.38 8.94 21.49
C LEU A 37 4.62 9.79 21.22
N VAL A 38 5.03 9.92 19.95
CA VAL A 38 6.20 10.72 19.58
C VAL A 38 5.98 12.20 19.88
N ASP A 39 4.78 12.75 19.60
CA ASP A 39 4.45 14.13 19.93
C ASP A 39 4.47 14.37 21.45
N PHE A 40 3.92 13.44 22.24
CA PHE A 40 3.96 13.51 23.70
C PHE A 40 5.39 13.44 24.26
N LEU A 41 6.22 12.53 23.74
CA LEU A 41 7.62 12.41 24.13
C LEU A 41 8.41 13.68 23.76
N PHE A 42 8.19 14.22 22.56
CA PHE A 42 8.87 15.43 22.12
C PHE A 42 8.46 16.65 22.94
N ARG A 43 7.16 16.82 23.25
CA ARG A 43 6.67 17.84 24.19
C ARG A 43 7.38 17.78 25.53
N SER A 44 7.59 16.58 26.05
CA SER A 44 8.26 16.37 27.34
C SER A 44 9.76 16.70 27.29
N LEU A 45 10.41 16.48 26.14
CA LEU A 45 11.83 16.77 25.92
C LEU A 45 12.09 18.22 25.49
N PHE A 46 11.07 18.92 25.00
CA PHE A 46 11.18 20.24 24.39
C PHE A 46 11.82 21.30 25.30
N PRO A 47 11.52 21.39 26.62
CA PRO A 47 12.17 22.37 27.48
C PRO A 47 13.70 22.23 27.52
N ASN A 48 14.21 21.00 27.56
CA ASN A 48 15.65 20.75 27.55
C ASN A 48 16.26 21.15 26.20
N PHE A 49 15.55 20.87 25.11
CA PHE A 49 15.97 21.25 23.77
C PHE A 49 15.99 22.77 23.58
N SER A 50 14.97 23.49 24.07
CA SER A 50 14.93 24.95 23.99
C SER A 50 16.05 25.60 24.80
N THR A 51 16.28 25.15 26.04
CA THR A 51 17.36 25.68 26.88
C THR A 51 18.73 25.43 26.27
N PHE A 52 18.96 24.24 25.71
CA PHE A 52 20.21 23.93 25.01
C PHE A 52 20.50 24.92 23.85
N LEU A 53 19.48 25.28 23.07
CA LEU A 53 19.65 26.22 21.96
C LEU A 53 19.89 27.66 22.42
N GLU A 54 19.20 28.08 23.47
CA GLU A 54 19.36 29.41 24.08
C GLU A 54 20.76 29.57 24.71
N GLU A 55 21.29 28.52 25.34
CA GLU A 55 22.66 28.50 25.91
C GLU A 55 23.76 28.63 24.85
N GLN A 56 23.50 28.28 23.58
CA GLN A 56 24.42 28.52 22.47
C GLN A 56 24.44 30.00 22.00
N GLY A 57 23.73 30.90 22.68
CA GLY A 57 23.65 32.32 22.35
C GLY A 57 22.71 32.62 21.18
N THR A 58 21.78 31.71 20.89
CA THR A 58 20.79 31.91 19.81
C THR A 58 19.52 32.51 20.40
N GLU A 59 19.21 33.78 20.07
CA GLU A 59 17.89 34.35 20.34
C GLU A 59 16.88 33.75 19.36
N ILE A 60 16.08 32.78 19.82
CA ILE A 60 15.07 32.15 18.98
C ILE A 60 13.71 32.83 19.20
N LEU A 61 13.23 33.51 18.16
CA LEU A 61 11.92 34.17 18.14
C LEU A 61 10.80 33.15 17.90
N TRP A 62 10.56 32.28 18.87
CA TRP A 62 9.54 31.23 18.79
C TRP A 62 8.13 31.76 18.51
N SER A 63 7.83 32.99 18.94
CA SER A 63 6.55 33.67 18.75
C SER A 63 6.28 34.10 17.30
N GLU A 64 7.31 34.19 16.46
CA GLU A 64 7.19 34.61 15.07
C GLU A 64 6.96 33.43 14.11
N MET A 65 6.98 32.19 14.62
CA MET A 65 6.75 31.02 13.77
C MET A 65 5.30 30.98 13.26
N ASP A 66 5.15 30.98 11.93
CA ASP A 66 3.85 30.92 11.29
C ASP A 66 3.23 29.52 11.42
N VAL A 67 2.24 29.41 12.31
CA VAL A 67 1.44 28.20 12.52
C VAL A 67 0.51 27.91 11.33
N GLY A 68 0.07 28.97 10.62
CA GLY A 68 -0.89 28.90 9.52
C GLY A 68 -0.29 28.28 8.25
N PHE A 69 1.02 28.36 8.07
CA PHE A 69 1.71 27.81 6.90
C PHE A 69 1.75 26.29 6.88
N ALA A 70 1.92 25.64 8.03
CA ALA A 70 2.17 24.19 8.10
C ALA A 70 1.05 23.34 7.46
N PRO A 71 -0.25 23.56 7.73
CA PRO A 71 -1.32 22.80 7.07
C PRO A 71 -1.40 23.03 5.56
N ILE A 72 -1.07 24.24 5.09
CA ILE A 72 -1.09 24.57 3.65
C ILE A 72 -0.02 23.75 2.93
N LEU A 73 1.19 23.71 3.49
CA LEU A 73 2.29 22.97 2.89
C LEU A 73 1.99 21.46 2.83
N TRP A 74 1.45 20.88 3.91
CA TRP A 74 1.01 19.49 3.90
C TRP A 74 -0.08 19.23 2.86
N LEU A 75 -1.07 20.12 2.74
CA LEU A 75 -2.12 19.99 1.74
C LEU A 75 -1.55 19.96 0.31
N VAL A 76 -0.58 20.84 0.01
CA VAL A 76 0.11 20.87 -1.29
C VAL A 76 0.82 19.55 -1.56
N PHE A 77 1.61 19.05 -0.61
CA PHE A 77 2.34 17.78 -0.77
C PHE A 77 1.39 16.58 -0.93
N ILE A 78 0.34 16.49 -0.12
CA ILE A 78 -0.67 15.43 -0.24
C ILE A 78 -1.32 15.47 -1.61
N THR A 79 -1.72 16.66 -2.08
CA THR A 79 -2.39 16.82 -3.37
C THR A 79 -1.47 16.40 -4.51
N LEU A 80 -0.18 16.75 -4.44
CA LEU A 80 0.81 16.37 -5.45
C LEU A 80 1.02 14.85 -5.46
N ILE A 81 1.28 14.24 -4.30
CA ILE A 81 1.50 12.79 -4.17
C ILE A 81 0.25 12.00 -4.59
N LEU A 82 -0.92 12.35 -4.07
CA LEU A 82 -2.17 11.67 -4.36
C LEU A 82 -2.55 11.85 -5.84
N GLY A 83 -2.34 13.04 -6.41
CA GLY A 83 -2.56 13.32 -7.83
C GLY A 83 -1.65 12.47 -8.71
N SER A 84 -0.35 12.45 -8.44
CA SER A 84 0.61 11.63 -9.19
C SER A 84 0.33 10.13 -9.07
N LEU A 85 0.07 9.63 -7.86
CA LEU A 85 -0.28 8.22 -7.63
C LEU A 85 -1.59 7.84 -8.33
N THR A 86 -2.61 8.71 -8.28
CA THR A 86 -3.88 8.45 -8.97
C THR A 86 -3.68 8.30 -10.48
N ILE A 87 -2.87 9.16 -11.09
CA ILE A 87 -2.56 9.07 -12.54
C ILE A 87 -1.82 7.77 -12.85
N VAL A 88 -0.76 7.46 -12.09
CA VAL A 88 0.05 6.24 -12.29
C VAL A 88 -0.78 4.98 -12.12
N ILE A 89 -1.57 4.91 -11.04
CA ILE A 89 -2.44 3.75 -10.75
C ILE A 89 -3.53 3.64 -11.82
N SER A 90 -4.12 4.74 -12.29
CA SER A 90 -5.13 4.70 -13.36
C SER A 90 -4.54 4.14 -14.65
N PHE A 91 -3.37 4.61 -15.09
CA PHE A 91 -2.68 4.05 -16.26
C PHE A 91 -2.28 2.58 -16.07
N ALA A 92 -1.85 2.20 -14.87
CA ALA A 92 -1.49 0.83 -14.58
C ALA A 92 -2.73 -0.10 -14.52
N ALA A 93 -3.84 0.37 -13.96
CA ALA A 93 -5.10 -0.35 -13.86
C ALA A 93 -5.77 -0.58 -15.24
N GLU A 94 -5.57 0.34 -16.19
CA GLU A 94 -5.96 0.11 -17.60
C GLU A 94 -5.23 -1.07 -18.25
N LYS A 95 -4.04 -1.42 -17.75
CA LYS A 95 -3.21 -2.50 -18.29
C LYS A 95 -3.24 -3.77 -17.43
N VAL A 96 -3.57 -3.67 -16.14
CA VAL A 96 -3.59 -4.77 -15.17
C VAL A 96 -4.81 -4.62 -14.24
N PRO A 97 -5.93 -5.26 -14.55
CA PRO A 97 -7.06 -5.33 -13.61
C PRO A 97 -6.61 -6.04 -12.32
N LYS A 98 -7.01 -5.53 -11.14
CA LYS A 98 -6.63 -5.98 -9.77
C LYS A 98 -5.33 -5.45 -9.16
N LEU A 99 -4.58 -4.56 -9.84
CA LEU A 99 -3.43 -3.90 -9.21
C LEU A 99 -3.84 -3.09 -7.95
N ILE A 100 -5.06 -2.55 -7.94
CA ILE A 100 -5.62 -1.82 -6.79
C ILE A 100 -5.75 -2.74 -5.56
N ASP A 101 -6.19 -3.99 -5.75
CA ASP A 101 -6.38 -4.95 -4.66
C ASP A 101 -5.03 -5.37 -4.05
N LEU A 102 -3.99 -5.46 -4.88
CA LEU A 102 -2.63 -5.72 -4.42
C LEU A 102 -2.12 -4.63 -3.47
N TYR A 103 -2.45 -3.36 -3.75
CA TYR A 103 -2.02 -2.23 -2.89
C TYR A 103 -2.86 -2.08 -1.61
N MET A 104 -4.13 -2.48 -1.64
CA MET A 104 -5.03 -2.37 -0.48
C MET A 104 -4.70 -3.35 0.66
N ASP A 105 -3.88 -4.36 0.39
CA ASP A 105 -3.39 -5.33 1.39
C ASP A 105 -1.88 -5.25 1.65
N HIS A 106 -1.17 -4.32 0.98
CA HIS A 106 0.27 -4.16 1.10
C HIS A 106 0.65 -3.23 2.26
N TRP A 107 1.31 -3.78 3.29
CA TRP A 107 1.65 -3.07 4.53
C TRP A 107 2.40 -1.74 4.33
N PRO A 108 3.51 -1.66 3.56
CA PRO A 108 4.20 -0.40 3.31
C PRO A 108 3.29 0.67 2.71
N SER A 109 2.39 0.27 1.79
CA SER A 109 1.45 1.19 1.15
C SER A 109 0.41 1.70 2.15
N LEU A 110 -0.15 0.81 2.98
CA LEU A 110 -1.07 1.17 4.05
C LEU A 110 -0.42 2.11 5.08
N PHE A 111 0.80 1.79 5.54
CA PHE A 111 1.54 2.64 6.46
C PHE A 111 1.80 4.02 5.87
N PHE A 112 2.20 4.10 4.60
CA PHE A 112 2.47 5.38 3.95
C PHE A 112 1.22 6.25 3.83
N VAL A 113 0.09 5.67 3.43
CA VAL A 113 -1.19 6.39 3.34
C VAL A 113 -1.60 6.91 4.72
N TRP A 114 -1.62 6.05 5.74
CA TRP A 114 -2.00 6.45 7.09
C TRP A 114 -1.03 7.45 7.71
N LEU A 115 0.28 7.32 7.48
CA LEU A 115 1.27 8.29 7.93
C LEU A 115 1.01 9.66 7.33
N THR A 116 0.77 9.71 6.02
CA THR A 116 0.45 10.95 5.30
C THR A 116 -0.81 11.61 5.88
N THR A 117 -1.88 10.85 6.08
CA THR A 117 -3.13 11.35 6.67
C THR A 117 -2.92 11.83 8.11
N ALA A 118 -2.18 11.07 8.93
CA ALA A 118 -1.94 11.42 10.32
C ALA A 118 -1.09 12.68 10.47
N LEU A 119 -0.05 12.86 9.65
CA LEU A 119 0.80 14.06 9.67
C LEU A 119 0.04 15.32 9.23
N TYR A 120 -0.92 15.18 8.31
CA TYR A 120 -1.82 16.28 7.94
C TYR A 120 -2.80 16.65 9.04
N ILE A 121 -3.47 15.65 9.63
CA ILE A 121 -4.36 15.86 10.77
C ILE A 121 -3.60 16.48 11.95
N HIS A 122 -2.36 16.08 12.17
CA HIS A 122 -1.49 16.68 13.17
C HIS A 122 -1.25 18.17 12.90
N ALA A 123 -0.91 18.54 11.67
CA ALA A 123 -0.74 19.94 11.29
C ALA A 123 -2.04 20.76 11.50
N LEU A 124 -3.19 20.21 11.11
CA LEU A 124 -4.50 20.84 11.36
C LEU A 124 -4.80 21.00 12.86
N THR A 125 -4.46 19.98 13.65
CA THR A 125 -4.65 19.99 15.11
C THR A 125 -3.77 21.05 15.76
N ILE A 126 -2.51 21.18 15.35
CA ILE A 126 -1.60 22.23 15.80
C ILE A 126 -2.19 23.61 15.51
N LYS A 127 -2.68 23.85 14.29
CA LYS A 127 -3.31 25.11 13.92
C LYS A 127 -4.51 25.42 14.80
N LEU A 128 -5.41 24.45 14.98
CA LEU A 128 -6.59 24.62 15.83
C LEU A 128 -6.21 24.93 17.29
N MET A 129 -5.24 24.21 17.85
CA MET A 129 -4.74 24.45 19.21
C MET A 129 -4.12 25.85 19.37
N ALA A 130 -3.41 26.34 18.34
CA ALA A 130 -2.86 27.69 18.35
C ALA A 130 -3.96 28.77 18.31
N GLU A 131 -5.03 28.56 17.53
CA GLU A 131 -6.20 29.45 17.53
C GLU A 131 -6.89 29.48 18.90
N MET A 132 -6.80 28.38 19.67
CA MET A 132 -7.25 28.28 21.06
C MET A 132 -6.24 28.85 22.08
N GLN A 133 -5.17 29.53 21.64
CA GLN A 133 -4.12 30.12 22.48
C GLN A 133 -3.35 29.10 23.35
N MET A 134 -3.29 27.83 22.92
CA MET A 134 -2.48 26.81 23.57
C MET A 134 -1.01 26.91 23.10
N ASP A 135 -0.06 26.51 23.96
CA ASP A 135 1.33 26.39 23.54
C ASP A 135 1.50 25.18 22.62
N VAL A 136 1.86 25.46 21.36
CA VAL A 136 2.05 24.46 20.31
C VAL A 136 3.48 24.40 19.78
N ARG A 137 4.41 25.18 20.36
CA ARG A 137 5.77 25.37 19.81
C ARG A 137 6.48 24.04 19.54
N SER A 138 6.44 23.15 20.53
CA SER A 138 7.03 21.81 20.43
C SER A 138 6.46 21.00 19.26
N SER A 139 5.14 20.94 19.14
CA SER A 139 4.46 20.13 18.13
C SER A 139 4.61 20.73 16.74
N LEU A 140 4.64 22.07 16.63
CA LEU A 140 4.91 22.78 15.40
C LEU A 140 6.32 22.46 14.87
N ILE A 141 7.34 22.55 15.73
CA ILE A 141 8.73 22.21 15.37
C ILE A 141 8.85 20.74 14.99
N LEU A 142 8.25 19.84 15.78
CA LEU A 142 8.24 18.42 15.47
C LEU A 142 7.62 18.15 14.09
N ASN A 143 6.47 18.75 13.80
CA ASN A 143 5.79 18.51 12.54
C ASN A 143 6.53 19.10 11.34
N TYR A 144 6.97 20.35 11.46
CA TYR A 144 7.48 21.12 10.33
C TYR A 144 8.98 20.95 10.11
N ASN A 145 9.77 20.87 11.17
CA ASN A 145 11.22 20.79 11.08
C ASN A 145 11.75 19.35 11.16
N ILE A 146 10.94 18.39 11.64
CA ILE A 146 11.36 16.99 11.76
C ILE A 146 10.54 16.10 10.84
N PHE A 147 9.21 16.01 11.02
CA PHE A 147 8.39 15.09 10.25
C PHE A 147 8.34 15.43 8.76
N LEU A 148 8.20 16.71 8.40
CA LEU A 148 8.11 17.11 7.01
C LEU A 148 9.40 16.78 6.21
N PRO A 149 10.63 17.12 6.66
CA PRO A 149 11.85 16.69 5.97
C PRO A 149 11.98 15.17 5.85
N ILE A 150 11.71 14.43 6.93
CA ILE A 150 11.74 12.96 6.92
C ILE A 150 10.73 12.41 5.90
N PHE A 151 9.52 12.97 5.87
CA PHE A 151 8.49 12.57 4.95
C PHE A 151 8.89 12.84 3.49
N MET A 152 9.53 13.97 3.20
CA MET A 152 10.06 14.25 1.85
C MET A 152 11.14 13.24 1.43
N ILE A 153 12.04 12.86 2.34
CA ILE A 153 13.09 11.86 2.08
C ILE A 153 12.47 10.48 1.80
N ILE A 154 11.42 10.09 2.51
CA ILE A 154 10.76 8.79 2.35
C ILE A 154 9.77 8.76 1.17
N GLY A 155 9.12 9.89 0.89
CA GLY A 155 8.06 9.98 -0.11
C GLY A 155 8.54 9.67 -1.53
N PHE A 156 9.72 10.15 -1.91
CA PHE A 156 10.26 9.89 -3.26
C PHE A 156 10.61 8.41 -3.50
N PRO A 157 11.39 7.73 -2.63
CA PRO A 157 11.61 6.28 -2.71
C PRO A 157 10.31 5.47 -2.73
N PHE A 158 9.31 5.87 -1.94
CA PHE A 158 8.02 5.19 -1.93
C PHE A 158 7.32 5.28 -3.29
N ILE A 159 7.21 6.48 -3.87
CA ILE A 159 6.59 6.68 -5.18
C ILE A 159 7.33 5.87 -6.26
N LEU A 160 8.67 5.88 -6.25
CA LEU A 160 9.47 5.07 -7.16
C LEU A 160 9.22 3.57 -6.99
N SER A 161 9.09 3.09 -5.75
CA SER A 161 8.76 1.69 -5.48
C SER A 161 7.41 1.30 -6.07
N ILE A 162 6.41 2.17 -5.98
CA ILE A 162 5.08 1.95 -6.59
C ILE A 162 5.22 1.92 -8.11
N LEU A 163 5.85 2.92 -8.71
CA LEU A 163 6.10 2.97 -10.15
C LEU A 163 6.80 1.71 -10.67
N TYR A 164 7.85 1.28 -9.98
CA TYR A 164 8.58 0.06 -10.32
C TYR A 164 7.68 -1.18 -10.25
N SER A 165 6.86 -1.28 -9.21
CA SER A 165 5.92 -2.40 -9.01
C SER A 165 4.78 -2.40 -10.04
N THR A 166 4.44 -1.25 -10.62
CA THR A 166 3.46 -1.13 -11.71
C THR A 166 4.00 -1.47 -13.09
N LYS A 167 5.32 -1.70 -13.24
CA LYS A 167 5.91 -2.09 -14.52
C LYS A 167 5.35 -3.46 -14.94
N THR A 168 4.87 -3.56 -16.19
CA THR A 168 4.22 -4.77 -16.72
C THR A 168 5.03 -6.05 -16.46
N GLY A 169 6.34 -6.04 -16.70
CA GLY A 169 7.19 -7.21 -16.44
C GLY A 169 7.19 -7.64 -14.97
N LYS A 170 7.21 -6.69 -14.03
CA LYS A 170 7.22 -7.01 -12.60
C LYS A 170 5.85 -7.52 -12.13
N VAL A 171 4.77 -7.02 -12.71
CA VAL A 171 3.43 -7.56 -12.50
C VAL A 171 3.36 -9.02 -12.95
N ILE A 172 3.88 -9.33 -14.15
CA ILE A 172 3.92 -10.71 -14.67
C ILE A 172 4.68 -11.62 -13.71
N ASP A 173 5.88 -11.21 -13.28
CA ASP A 173 6.69 -11.99 -12.31
C ASP A 173 5.93 -12.25 -11.02
N ASN A 174 5.29 -11.23 -10.45
CA ASN A 174 4.53 -11.37 -9.20
C ASN A 174 3.34 -12.33 -9.33
N LEU A 175 2.65 -12.35 -10.49
CA LEU A 175 1.56 -13.29 -10.75
C LEU A 175 2.08 -14.73 -10.85
N LEU A 176 3.20 -14.94 -11.55
CA LEU A 176 3.84 -16.25 -11.68
C LEU A 176 4.34 -16.78 -10.33
N GLU A 177 5.05 -15.93 -9.55
CA GLU A 177 5.51 -16.26 -8.20
C GLU A 177 4.34 -16.63 -7.27
N SER A 178 3.18 -15.97 -7.43
CA SER A 178 1.98 -16.26 -6.65
C SER A 178 1.42 -17.67 -6.90
N ILE A 179 1.41 -18.10 -8.18
CA ILE A 179 1.02 -19.46 -8.58
C ILE A 179 2.01 -20.48 -7.99
N HIS A 180 3.30 -20.24 -8.18
CA HIS A 180 4.36 -21.11 -7.66
C HIS A 180 4.28 -21.28 -6.14
N ALA A 181 4.02 -20.20 -5.39
CA ALA A 181 3.88 -20.25 -3.94
C ALA A 181 2.68 -21.12 -3.49
N ILE A 182 1.61 -21.22 -4.28
CA ILE A 182 0.50 -22.14 -4.00
C ILE A 182 0.92 -23.58 -4.31
N TYR A 183 1.64 -23.83 -5.41
CA TYR A 183 2.16 -25.18 -5.70
C TYR A 183 3.04 -25.70 -4.56
N LEU A 184 3.96 -24.90 -4.05
CA LEU A 184 4.80 -25.28 -2.90
C LEU A 184 3.97 -25.57 -1.64
N LYS A 185 2.93 -24.77 -1.37
CA LYS A 185 2.03 -24.99 -0.22
C LYS A 185 1.15 -26.23 -0.37
N LEU A 186 0.76 -26.57 -1.60
CA LEU A 186 0.02 -27.81 -1.88
C LEU A 186 0.94 -29.02 -1.73
N ALA A 187 2.13 -28.97 -2.34
CA ALA A 187 3.11 -30.04 -2.27
C ALA A 187 3.57 -30.32 -0.83
N SER A 188 3.66 -29.29 0.03
CA SER A 188 4.06 -29.46 1.43
C SER A 188 3.01 -30.14 2.32
N ILE A 189 1.74 -30.16 1.91
CA ILE A 189 0.67 -30.87 2.62
C ILE A 189 0.70 -32.37 2.26
N GLY A 190 1.07 -32.70 1.03
CA GLY A 190 1.19 -34.08 0.56
C GLY A 190 -0.14 -34.70 0.10
N PRO A 191 -0.07 -35.85 -0.60
CA PRO A 191 -1.21 -36.41 -1.33
C PRO A 191 -2.26 -37.10 -0.45
N SER A 192 -1.88 -37.55 0.75
CA SER A 192 -2.73 -38.33 1.64
C SER A 192 -3.51 -37.47 2.65
N GLU A 193 -3.17 -36.19 2.80
CA GLU A 193 -3.86 -35.29 3.71
C GLU A 193 -5.08 -34.64 3.04
N GLU A 194 -6.13 -34.40 3.82
CA GLU A 194 -7.34 -33.75 3.33
C GLU A 194 -7.25 -32.22 3.49
N LEU A 195 -7.32 -31.51 2.37
CA LEU A 195 -7.29 -30.06 2.37
C LEU A 195 -8.62 -29.48 2.87
N ASN A 196 -8.54 -28.58 3.86
CA ASN A 196 -9.72 -27.86 4.36
C ASN A 196 -10.52 -27.22 3.19
N PRO A 197 -11.85 -27.44 3.10
CA PRO A 197 -12.65 -26.98 1.96
C PRO A 197 -12.57 -25.48 1.67
N LYS A 198 -12.50 -24.63 2.72
CA LYS A 198 -12.37 -23.17 2.54
C LYS A 198 -11.01 -22.78 1.96
N LYS A 199 -9.93 -23.47 2.39
CA LYS A 199 -8.58 -23.25 1.83
C LYS A 199 -8.50 -23.75 0.40
N ARG A 200 -9.09 -24.92 0.13
CA ARG A 200 -9.20 -25.50 -1.22
C ARG A 200 -9.84 -24.52 -2.18
N LEU A 201 -11.05 -24.04 -1.87
CA LEU A 201 -11.78 -23.08 -2.70
C LEU A 201 -10.94 -21.82 -2.96
N LYS A 202 -10.38 -21.24 -1.89
CA LYS A 202 -9.56 -20.03 -1.99
C LYS A 202 -8.37 -20.23 -2.95
N TRP A 203 -7.68 -21.36 -2.86
CA TRP A 203 -6.50 -21.63 -3.71
C TRP A 203 -6.89 -21.97 -5.15
N GLN A 204 -7.97 -22.72 -5.38
CA GLN A 204 -8.45 -23.01 -6.72
C GLN A 204 -8.90 -21.74 -7.44
N ILE A 205 -9.71 -20.88 -6.77
CA ILE A 205 -10.11 -19.57 -7.31
C ILE A 205 -8.87 -18.72 -7.61
N HIS A 206 -7.93 -18.62 -6.66
CA HIS A 206 -6.73 -17.80 -6.85
C HIS A 206 -5.92 -18.25 -8.06
N LEU A 207 -5.68 -19.56 -8.22
CA LEU A 207 -4.96 -20.12 -9.37
C LEU A 207 -5.69 -19.84 -10.69
N PHE A 208 -7.01 -20.05 -10.73
CA PHE A 208 -7.84 -19.78 -11.91
C PHE A 208 -7.79 -18.31 -12.31
N GLU A 209 -8.08 -17.40 -11.37
CA GLU A 209 -8.12 -15.96 -11.64
C GLU A 209 -6.74 -15.40 -12.01
N THR A 210 -5.67 -15.89 -11.39
CA THR A 210 -4.29 -15.44 -11.68
C THR A 210 -3.85 -15.91 -13.07
N THR A 211 -4.20 -17.14 -13.44
CA THR A 211 -3.93 -17.66 -14.79
C THR A 211 -4.71 -16.89 -15.84
N ASN A 212 -6.00 -16.59 -15.59
CA ASN A 212 -6.80 -15.75 -16.49
C ASN A 212 -6.21 -14.34 -16.62
N GLN A 213 -5.78 -13.72 -15.53
CA GLN A 213 -5.09 -12.42 -15.59
C GLN A 213 -3.84 -12.46 -16.47
N LEU A 214 -3.02 -13.51 -16.38
CA LEU A 214 -1.85 -13.66 -17.27
C LEU A 214 -2.26 -13.77 -18.75
N ILE A 215 -3.32 -14.53 -19.04
CA ILE A 215 -3.87 -14.66 -20.41
C ILE A 215 -4.42 -13.33 -20.91
N ASP A 216 -5.17 -12.59 -20.08
CA ASP A 216 -5.68 -11.28 -20.41
C ASP A 216 -4.53 -10.30 -20.69
N LEU A 217 -3.48 -10.32 -19.86
CA LEU A 217 -2.27 -9.51 -20.11
C LEU A 217 -1.63 -9.83 -21.45
N LEU A 218 -1.61 -11.11 -21.87
CA LEU A 218 -1.08 -11.49 -23.19
C LEU A 218 -1.83 -10.80 -24.34
N VAL A 219 -3.15 -10.58 -24.16
CA VAL A 219 -4.01 -9.88 -25.12
C VAL A 219 -3.76 -8.36 -25.08
N TYR A 220 -3.72 -7.76 -23.89
CA TYR A 220 -3.74 -6.29 -23.72
C TYR A 220 -2.37 -5.61 -23.73
N VAL A 221 -1.29 -6.33 -23.47
CA VAL A 221 0.06 -5.75 -23.51
C VAL A 221 0.44 -5.41 -24.96
N PRO A 222 0.91 -4.19 -25.26
CA PRO A 222 1.24 -3.80 -26.64
C PRO A 222 2.62 -4.28 -27.10
N TYR A 223 3.55 -4.48 -26.16
CA TYR A 223 4.96 -4.79 -26.46
C TYR A 223 5.23 -6.28 -26.59
N LYS A 224 6.20 -6.65 -27.43
CA LYS A 224 6.58 -8.06 -27.66
C LYS A 224 7.29 -8.69 -26.47
N GLU A 225 8.12 -7.93 -25.76
CA GLU A 225 8.94 -8.41 -24.65
C GLU A 225 8.08 -8.96 -23.49
N PRO A 226 7.10 -8.24 -22.92
CA PRO A 226 6.30 -8.83 -21.84
C PRO A 226 5.35 -9.94 -22.33
N LYS A 227 4.98 -9.97 -23.63
CA LYS A 227 4.26 -11.13 -24.19
C LYS A 227 5.12 -12.39 -24.19
N ALA A 228 6.39 -12.27 -24.58
CA ALA A 228 7.33 -13.38 -24.53
C ALA A 228 7.51 -13.88 -23.08
N GLN A 229 7.66 -12.96 -22.13
CA GLN A 229 7.74 -13.27 -20.70
C GLN A 229 6.51 -14.02 -20.17
N ILE A 230 5.30 -13.62 -20.58
CA ILE A 230 4.06 -14.34 -20.20
C ILE A 230 4.05 -15.75 -20.79
N ILE A 231 4.39 -15.91 -22.07
CA ILE A 231 4.36 -17.22 -22.74
C ILE A 231 5.38 -18.17 -22.10
N GLU A 232 6.61 -17.70 -21.87
CA GLU A 232 7.67 -18.47 -21.21
C GLU A 232 7.24 -18.84 -19.78
N GLY A 233 6.76 -17.86 -19.00
CA GLY A 233 6.30 -18.07 -17.64
C GLY A 233 5.13 -19.06 -17.54
N LEU A 234 4.14 -19.00 -18.44
CA LEU A 234 3.05 -19.99 -18.49
C LEU A 234 3.58 -21.39 -18.83
N GLY A 235 4.56 -21.48 -19.74
CA GLY A 235 5.25 -22.73 -20.06
C GLY A 235 5.95 -23.32 -18.83
N ASP A 236 6.68 -22.50 -18.08
CA ASP A 236 7.36 -22.90 -16.85
C ASP A 236 6.37 -23.35 -15.78
N GLN A 237 5.27 -22.62 -15.59
CA GLN A 237 4.22 -23.00 -14.63
C GLN A 237 3.58 -24.34 -14.98
N LEU A 238 3.41 -24.67 -16.26
CA LEU A 238 2.92 -25.99 -16.69
C LEU A 238 3.94 -27.09 -16.34
N ILE A 239 5.23 -26.84 -16.59
CA ILE A 239 6.31 -27.78 -16.25
C ILE A 239 6.36 -28.00 -14.73
N GLU A 240 6.28 -26.94 -13.93
CA GLU A 240 6.27 -27.02 -12.47
C GLU A 240 5.03 -27.75 -11.94
N TYR A 241 3.85 -27.45 -12.48
CA TYR A 241 2.64 -28.18 -12.14
C TYR A 241 2.81 -29.68 -12.36
N LEU A 242 3.35 -30.11 -13.51
CA LEU A 242 3.58 -31.52 -13.79
C LEU A 242 4.56 -32.17 -12.81
N LYS A 243 5.57 -31.42 -12.31
CA LYS A 243 6.52 -31.89 -11.31
C LYS A 243 5.85 -32.12 -9.94
N TYR A 244 5.05 -31.15 -9.49
CA TYR A 244 4.47 -31.16 -8.14
C TYR A 244 3.09 -31.84 -8.04
N LYS A 245 2.38 -32.05 -9.16
CA LYS A 245 1.00 -32.57 -9.17
C LYS A 245 0.82 -33.83 -8.33
N LYS A 246 1.78 -34.75 -8.38
CA LYS A 246 1.78 -36.01 -7.63
C LYS A 246 1.86 -35.84 -6.11
N ASP A 247 2.35 -34.68 -5.67
CA ASP A 247 2.58 -34.35 -4.26
C ASP A 247 1.42 -33.50 -3.69
N PHE A 248 0.44 -33.12 -4.51
CA PHE A 248 -0.72 -32.36 -4.07
C PHE A 248 -1.77 -33.25 -3.40
N PRO A 249 -2.52 -32.72 -2.40
CA PRO A 249 -3.67 -33.40 -1.81
C PRO A 249 -4.66 -33.87 -2.87
N ASN A 250 -5.09 -35.14 -2.82
CA ASN A 250 -6.09 -35.64 -3.77
C ASN A 250 -7.40 -34.82 -3.72
N SER A 251 -7.78 -34.38 -2.52
CA SER A 251 -8.97 -33.55 -2.30
C SER A 251 -8.90 -32.19 -3.00
N PHE A 252 -7.71 -31.71 -3.40
CA PHE A 252 -7.55 -30.47 -4.16
C PHE A 252 -8.10 -30.57 -5.59
N PHE A 253 -8.13 -31.76 -6.18
CA PHE A 253 -8.64 -31.97 -7.54
C PHE A 253 -10.16 -32.11 -7.59
N GLU A 254 -10.82 -32.18 -6.44
CA GLU A 254 -12.27 -32.09 -6.35
C GLU A 254 -12.69 -30.65 -6.63
N VAL A 255 -13.15 -30.41 -7.84
CA VAL A 255 -13.63 -29.09 -8.29
C VAL A 255 -14.99 -28.83 -7.63
N ILE A 256 -15.07 -27.71 -6.90
CA ILE A 256 -16.28 -27.25 -6.23
C ILE A 256 -17.17 -26.54 -7.26
N ASP A 257 -18.49 -26.66 -7.17
CA ASP A 257 -19.43 -26.18 -8.21
C ASP A 257 -19.29 -24.67 -8.52
N GLU A 258 -18.82 -23.85 -7.58
CA GLU A 258 -18.55 -22.41 -7.78
C GLU A 258 -17.46 -22.10 -8.84
N ILE A 259 -16.66 -23.09 -9.26
CA ILE A 259 -15.64 -22.96 -10.31
C ILE A 259 -16.11 -23.59 -11.63
N ARG A 260 -17.18 -24.39 -11.60
CA ARG A 260 -17.74 -25.07 -12.79
C ARG A 260 -18.64 -24.16 -13.62
N GLU A 261 -19.22 -23.13 -13.02
CA GLU A 261 -20.03 -22.10 -13.68
C GLU A 261 -19.17 -20.89 -14.10
#